data_AF-A0A6J7L7M8-F1
#
_entry.id   AF-A0A6J7L7M8-F1
#
_cell.length_a   1.000
_cell.length_b   1.000
_cell.length_c   1.000
_cell.angle_alpha   90.00
_cell.angle_beta   90.00
_cell.angle_gamma   90.00
#
_symmetry.space_group_name_H-M   'P 1'
#
loop_
_entity.id
_entity.type
_entity.pdbx_description
1 polymer ?
#
loop_
_entity_poly.entity_id
_entity_poly.type
_entity_poly.pdbx_seq_one_letter_code
_entity_poly.pdbx_strand_id
1 'polypeptide(L)'
;MRLALVAAVLGSLALLVNPTPAFAHADVHGSSPRNGTQVSVAPKKVVITFTEDVTLDSLAPRLVDGAGRTVPSTAAIAGAVLSITPVKPLGRGITSATWHVISDDGHPISGALAFTVGKSTPRGQRTSIVTMPRIATTLSGDRPGPLTLTMTSTAKSGEVTWTSDAMPEPIIWTITGNGTTAKASGVLPLAGTWRMSAMLVTSSSQMVMPSGSVVLRAPESS
;
A
#
# COMPACT_ATOMS: atom_id res chain seq x y z
N MET A 1 -3.98 35.78 44.36
CA MET A 1 -4.94 34.84 43.71
C MET A 1 -5.11 35.07 42.21
N ARG A 2 -5.21 36.31 41.70
CA ARG A 2 -5.45 36.59 40.27
C ARG A 2 -4.32 36.17 39.33
N LEU A 3 -3.05 36.34 39.73
CA LEU A 3 -1.87 35.93 38.92
C LEU A 3 -1.73 34.40 38.79
N ALA A 4 -2.07 33.64 39.83
CA ALA A 4 -2.04 32.18 39.79
C ALA A 4 -3.10 31.59 38.84
N LEU A 5 -4.26 32.25 38.75
CA LEU A 5 -5.34 31.85 37.85
C LEU A 5 -4.98 32.11 36.38
N VAL A 6 -4.28 33.22 36.08
CA VAL A 6 -3.81 33.52 34.72
C VAL A 6 -2.72 32.54 34.27
N ALA A 7 -1.80 32.18 35.15
CA ALA A 7 -0.78 31.16 34.86
C ALA A 7 -1.38 29.77 34.60
N ALA A 8 -2.42 29.39 35.36
CA ALA A 8 -3.12 28.12 35.16
C ALA A 8 -3.89 28.07 33.82
N VAL A 9 -4.50 29.18 33.41
CA VAL A 9 -5.23 29.28 32.12
C VAL A 9 -4.26 29.30 30.93
N LEU A 10 -3.12 29.98 31.03
CA LEU A 10 -2.10 29.96 29.97
C LEU A 10 -1.40 28.59 29.86
N GLY A 11 -1.15 27.92 30.99
CA GLY A 11 -0.58 26.57 31.00
C GLY A 11 -1.52 25.51 30.41
N SER A 12 -2.84 25.67 30.59
CA SER A 12 -3.84 24.77 29.98
C SER A 12 -4.04 25.03 28.48
N LEU A 13 -3.85 26.26 28.01
CA LEU A 13 -3.91 26.57 26.57
C LEU A 13 -2.71 26.01 25.78
N ALA A 14 -1.55 25.87 26.42
CA ALA A 14 -0.36 25.25 25.82
C ALA A 14 -0.50 23.72 25.59
N LEU A 15 -1.47 23.06 26.24
CA LEU A 15 -1.77 21.63 26.06
C LEU A 15 -2.73 21.35 24.88
N LEU A 16 -3.27 22.39 24.22
CA LEU A 16 -4.10 22.24 23.02
C LEU A 16 -3.29 22.30 21.72
N VAL A 17 -1.95 22.24 21.79
CA VAL A 17 -1.12 22.00 20.60
C VAL A 17 -1.43 20.60 20.12
N ASN A 18 -2.12 20.49 18.98
CA ASN A 18 -2.37 19.23 18.27
C ASN A 18 -1.06 18.43 18.25
N PRO A 19 -1.00 17.20 18.78
CA PRO A 19 0.16 16.35 18.56
C PRO A 19 0.26 16.16 17.05
N THR A 20 1.28 16.77 16.44
CA THR A 20 1.71 16.35 15.11
C THR A 20 1.99 14.86 15.20
N PRO A 21 1.46 14.02 14.30
CA PRO A 21 1.83 12.61 14.29
C PRO A 21 3.35 12.53 14.29
N ALA A 22 3.92 11.92 15.31
CA ALA A 22 5.34 11.61 15.32
C ALA A 22 5.54 10.59 14.19
N PHE A 23 6.01 11.05 13.03
CA PHE A 23 6.43 10.18 11.93
C PHE A 23 7.72 9.51 12.37
N ALA A 24 7.57 8.41 13.10
CA ALA A 24 8.68 7.64 13.67
C ALA A 24 8.97 6.37 12.85
N HIS A 25 8.60 6.31 11.57
CA HIS A 25 8.79 5.14 10.74
C HIS A 25 9.27 5.54 9.34
N ALA A 26 10.06 4.65 8.71
CA ALA A 26 10.55 4.83 7.37
C ALA A 26 9.39 4.77 6.38
N ASP A 27 9.01 5.91 5.84
CA ASP A 27 8.02 6.01 4.76
C ASP A 27 8.72 6.04 3.41
N VAL A 28 7.99 5.64 2.35
CA VAL A 28 8.46 5.83 0.99
C VAL A 28 8.39 7.32 0.64
N HIS A 29 9.54 7.97 0.55
CA HIS A 29 9.66 9.33 0.04
C HIS A 29 9.37 9.41 -1.47
N GLY A 30 9.84 8.42 -2.23
CA GLY A 30 9.67 8.42 -3.67
C GLY A 30 10.14 7.14 -4.37
N SER A 31 9.84 7.05 -5.67
CA SER A 31 10.26 5.94 -6.50
C SER A 31 10.51 6.34 -7.96
N SER A 32 11.39 5.57 -8.62
CA SER A 32 11.64 5.62 -10.05
C SER A 32 11.63 4.20 -10.64
N PRO A 33 10.67 3.83 -11.49
CA PRO A 33 9.50 4.62 -11.89
C PRO A 33 8.59 4.98 -10.71
N ARG A 34 7.85 6.09 -10.83
CA ARG A 34 6.85 6.47 -9.82
C ARG A 34 5.72 5.44 -9.77
N ASN A 35 5.23 5.16 -8.58
CA ASN A 35 4.08 4.29 -8.38
C ASN A 35 2.87 4.75 -9.24
N GLY A 36 2.20 3.80 -9.88
CA GLY A 36 1.06 4.02 -10.77
C GLY A 36 1.40 4.55 -12.17
N THR A 37 2.67 4.85 -12.48
CA THR A 37 3.01 5.47 -13.77
C THR A 37 3.14 4.48 -14.92
N GLN A 38 2.92 5.00 -16.12
CA GLN A 38 3.18 4.32 -17.38
C GLN A 38 4.46 4.89 -17.99
N VAL A 39 5.44 4.02 -18.28
CA VAL A 39 6.71 4.37 -18.91
C VAL A 39 6.78 3.79 -20.31
N SER A 40 7.32 4.54 -21.26
CA SER A 40 7.46 4.09 -22.65
C SER A 40 8.59 3.07 -22.82
N VAL A 41 9.64 3.17 -22.00
CA VAL A 41 10.84 2.34 -22.05
C VAL A 41 10.99 1.57 -20.73
N ALA A 42 11.36 0.29 -20.82
CA ALA A 42 11.64 -0.53 -19.65
C ALA A 42 12.80 0.07 -18.84
N PRO A 43 12.62 0.38 -17.55
CA PRO A 43 13.71 0.87 -16.71
C PRO A 43 14.75 -0.23 -16.48
N LYS A 44 16.02 0.16 -16.36
CA LYS A 44 17.12 -0.77 -16.02
C LYS A 44 17.12 -1.21 -14.56
N LYS A 45 16.46 -0.45 -13.68
CA LYS A 45 16.28 -0.74 -12.25
C LYS A 45 15.04 -0.02 -11.74
N VAL A 46 14.47 -0.55 -10.67
CA VAL A 46 13.46 0.14 -9.85
C VAL A 46 14.18 0.69 -8.63
N VAL A 47 13.99 1.97 -8.35
CA VAL A 47 14.58 2.65 -7.20
C VAL A 47 13.46 3.09 -6.27
N ILE A 48 13.59 2.77 -4.99
CA ILE A 48 12.71 3.21 -3.91
C ILE A 48 13.59 4.01 -2.94
N THR A 49 13.15 5.21 -2.62
CA THR A 49 13.82 6.10 -1.66
C THR A 49 12.92 6.24 -0.44
N PHE A 50 13.47 5.91 0.72
CA PHE A 50 12.83 6.02 2.02
C PHE A 50 13.15 7.38 2.67
N THR A 51 12.43 7.73 3.73
CA THR A 51 12.68 8.93 4.52
C THR A 51 13.89 8.81 5.44
N GLU A 52 14.34 7.59 5.72
CA GLU A 52 15.50 7.27 6.54
C GLU A 52 16.23 6.04 5.98
N ASP A 53 17.38 5.71 6.58
CA ASP A 53 18.18 4.56 6.17
C ASP A 53 17.45 3.25 6.46
N VAL A 54 17.70 2.25 5.61
CA VAL A 54 17.10 0.93 5.70
C VAL A 54 18.15 -0.15 5.51
N THR A 55 17.85 -1.38 5.91
CA THR A 55 18.70 -2.56 5.70
C THR A 55 17.88 -3.73 5.17
N LEU A 56 18.55 -4.65 4.45
CA LEU A 56 17.91 -5.87 3.96
C LEU A 56 17.78 -6.87 5.11
N ASP A 57 16.62 -7.51 5.18
CA ASP A 57 16.45 -8.72 5.98
C ASP A 57 16.48 -9.99 5.09
N SER A 58 15.99 -11.11 5.63
CA SER A 58 15.99 -12.41 4.94
C SER A 58 14.99 -12.49 3.77
N LEU A 59 14.00 -11.61 3.71
CA LEU A 59 13.02 -11.51 2.65
C LEU A 59 13.49 -10.52 1.58
N ALA A 60 14.21 -11.06 0.60
CA ALA A 60 14.72 -10.28 -0.51
C ALA A 60 13.60 -9.50 -1.25
N PRO A 61 13.80 -8.20 -1.55
CA PRO A 61 12.94 -7.44 -2.46
C PRO A 61 12.81 -8.09 -3.83
N ARG A 62 11.63 -7.97 -4.44
CA ARG A 62 11.26 -8.74 -5.65
C ARG A 62 10.57 -7.85 -6.67
N LEU A 63 10.72 -8.22 -7.94
CA LEU A 63 9.87 -7.76 -9.02
C LEU A 63 8.87 -8.85 -9.40
N VAL A 64 7.64 -8.46 -9.70
CA VAL A 64 6.55 -9.35 -10.09
C VAL A 64 5.89 -8.80 -11.35
N ASP A 65 5.69 -9.63 -12.37
CA ASP A 65 5.02 -9.21 -13.60
C ASP A 65 3.49 -9.10 -13.45
N GLY A 66 2.80 -8.56 -14.45
CA GLY A 66 1.34 -8.42 -14.45
C GLY A 66 0.56 -9.74 -14.48
N ALA A 67 1.22 -10.88 -14.66
CA ALA A 67 0.63 -12.20 -14.52
C ALA A 67 0.81 -12.77 -13.10
N GLY A 68 1.62 -12.12 -12.26
CA GLY A 68 1.95 -12.58 -10.91
C GLY A 68 3.21 -13.45 -10.84
N ARG A 69 4.04 -13.50 -11.91
CA ARG A 69 5.30 -14.26 -11.90
C ARG A 69 6.42 -13.42 -11.33
N THR A 70 7.26 -14.02 -10.50
CA THR A 70 8.51 -13.41 -10.05
C THR A 70 9.43 -13.16 -11.25
N VAL A 71 9.88 -11.92 -11.40
CA VAL A 71 10.91 -11.53 -12.36
C VAL A 71 12.26 -11.67 -11.66
N PRO A 72 13.21 -12.48 -12.20
CA PRO A 72 14.54 -12.61 -11.62
C PRO A 72 15.23 -11.24 -11.52
N SER A 73 15.68 -10.89 -10.32
CA SER A 73 16.30 -9.60 -10.01
C SER A 73 17.31 -9.71 -8.87
N THR A 74 18.23 -8.75 -8.80
CA THR A 74 19.07 -8.50 -7.63
C THR A 74 18.59 -7.25 -6.89
N ALA A 75 18.87 -7.17 -5.60
CA ALA A 75 18.55 -6.00 -4.78
C ALA A 75 19.80 -5.51 -4.04
N ALA A 76 19.92 -4.20 -3.88
CA ALA A 76 20.97 -3.56 -3.09
C ALA A 76 20.42 -2.34 -2.37
N ILE A 77 20.95 -2.06 -1.19
CA ILE A 77 20.61 -0.88 -0.39
C ILE A 77 21.87 -0.03 -0.18
N ALA A 78 21.72 1.29 -0.28
CA ALA A 78 22.72 2.27 0.10
C ALA A 78 22.02 3.42 0.84
N GLY A 79 22.18 3.48 2.16
CA GLY A 79 21.41 4.36 3.04
C GLY A 79 19.90 4.18 2.83
N ALA A 80 19.18 5.28 2.66
CA ALA A 80 17.75 5.31 2.39
C ALA A 80 17.31 4.83 0.98
N VAL A 81 18.20 4.26 0.16
CA VAL A 81 17.90 3.91 -1.24
C VAL A 81 17.96 2.41 -1.48
N LEU A 82 16.81 1.81 -1.79
CA LEU A 82 16.70 0.45 -2.32
C LEU A 82 16.70 0.47 -3.85
N SER A 83 17.59 -0.30 -4.47
CA SER A 83 17.63 -0.54 -5.91
C SER A 83 17.36 -2.01 -6.22
N ILE A 84 16.37 -2.28 -7.07
CA ILE A 84 16.04 -3.62 -7.57
C ILE A 84 16.34 -3.67 -9.08
N THR A 85 17.27 -4.53 -9.48
CA THR A 85 17.78 -4.62 -10.86
C THR A 85 17.35 -5.96 -11.47
N PRO A 86 16.48 -5.97 -12.49
CA PRO A 86 16.11 -7.19 -13.17
C PRO A 86 17.31 -7.79 -13.93
N VAL A 87 17.45 -9.11 -13.90
CA VAL A 87 18.57 -9.83 -14.56
C VAL A 87 18.44 -9.75 -16.09
N LYS A 88 17.22 -9.61 -16.61
CA LYS A 88 16.90 -9.40 -18.02
C LYS A 88 16.03 -8.15 -18.16
N PRO A 89 16.04 -7.45 -19.32
CA PRO A 89 15.15 -6.33 -19.54
C PRO A 89 13.68 -6.68 -19.25
N LEU A 90 12.95 -5.77 -18.60
CA LEU A 90 11.54 -5.98 -18.28
C LEU A 90 10.71 -6.08 -19.56
N GLY A 91 9.77 -7.01 -19.54
CA GLY A 91 8.73 -7.12 -20.58
C GLY A 91 7.78 -5.92 -20.57
N ARG A 92 6.95 -5.83 -21.61
CA ARG A 92 5.83 -4.88 -21.63
C ARG A 92 4.74 -5.35 -20.68
N GLY A 93 4.00 -4.41 -20.11
CA GLY A 93 2.90 -4.66 -19.18
C GLY A 93 3.19 -4.15 -17.78
N ILE A 94 2.41 -4.61 -16.82
CA ILE A 94 2.53 -4.23 -15.41
C ILE A 94 3.77 -4.90 -14.81
N THR A 95 4.48 -4.17 -13.97
CA THR A 95 5.51 -4.70 -13.06
C THR A 95 5.28 -4.10 -11.68
N SER A 96 5.24 -4.97 -10.67
CA SER A 96 5.17 -4.59 -9.26
C SER A 96 6.52 -4.81 -8.61
N ALA A 97 6.97 -3.88 -7.79
CA ALA A 97 8.07 -4.07 -6.86
C ALA A 97 7.50 -4.27 -5.46
N THR A 98 8.04 -5.23 -4.72
CA THR A 98 7.68 -5.52 -3.32
C THR A 98 8.94 -5.62 -2.49
N TRP A 99 8.88 -5.13 -1.25
CA TRP A 99 10.01 -5.16 -0.32
C TRP A 99 9.53 -5.45 1.10
N HIS A 100 10.46 -5.94 1.90
CA HIS A 100 10.45 -5.99 3.35
C HIS A 100 11.86 -5.60 3.76
N VAL A 101 11.99 -4.52 4.55
CA VAL A 101 13.27 -3.97 4.98
C VAL A 101 13.15 -3.52 6.43
N ILE A 102 14.28 -3.35 7.12
CA ILE A 102 14.33 -2.85 8.50
C ILE A 102 14.82 -1.40 8.46
N SER A 103 14.05 -0.47 9.01
CA SER A 103 14.47 0.94 9.18
C SER A 103 15.59 1.09 10.21
N ASP A 104 16.28 2.23 10.20
CA ASP A 104 17.39 2.52 11.13
C ASP A 104 16.97 2.47 12.61
N ASP A 105 15.69 2.76 12.88
CA ASP A 105 15.08 2.63 14.21
C ASP A 105 14.72 1.18 14.62
N GLY A 106 14.94 0.21 13.73
CA GLY A 106 14.77 -1.23 13.96
C GLY A 106 13.39 -1.80 13.60
N HIS A 107 12.46 -1.01 13.05
CA HIS A 107 11.14 -1.51 12.68
C HIS A 107 11.12 -2.17 11.29
N PRO A 108 10.45 -3.33 11.12
CA PRO A 108 10.20 -3.89 9.81
C PRO A 108 9.15 -3.09 9.06
N ILE A 109 9.40 -2.85 7.77
CA ILE A 109 8.46 -2.19 6.86
C ILE A 109 8.33 -2.99 5.57
N SER A 110 7.08 -3.37 5.23
CA SER A 110 6.77 -3.89 3.89
C SER A 110 6.09 -2.84 3.03
N GLY A 111 6.27 -2.97 1.73
CA GLY A 111 5.48 -2.18 0.81
C GLY A 111 5.50 -2.72 -0.60
N ALA A 112 4.65 -2.13 -1.43
CA ALA A 112 4.56 -2.46 -2.83
C ALA A 112 4.23 -1.22 -3.66
N LEU A 113 4.82 -1.17 -4.85
CA LEU A 113 4.46 -0.21 -5.89
C LEU A 113 4.37 -0.92 -7.23
N ALA A 114 3.70 -0.30 -8.20
CA ALA A 114 3.59 -0.84 -9.53
C ALA A 114 3.73 0.24 -10.59
N PHE A 115 4.24 -0.13 -11.75
CA PHE A 115 4.29 0.71 -12.94
C PHE A 115 3.99 -0.13 -14.18
N THR A 116 3.73 0.52 -15.32
CA THR A 116 3.45 -0.17 -16.58
C THR A 116 4.48 0.20 -17.63
N VAL A 117 5.13 -0.80 -18.24
CA VAL A 117 6.01 -0.62 -19.40
C VAL A 117 5.19 -0.75 -20.68
N GLY A 118 5.15 0.30 -21.50
CA GLY A 118 4.31 0.30 -22.71
C GLY A 118 2.83 0.33 -22.34
N LYS A 119 1.99 -0.55 -22.91
CA LYS A 119 0.53 -0.56 -22.67
C LYS A 119 0.17 -1.53 -21.55
N SER A 120 -0.86 -1.20 -20.79
CA SER A 120 -1.40 -2.06 -19.73
C SER A 120 -2.15 -3.25 -20.31
N THR A 121 -2.07 -4.39 -19.65
CA THR A 121 -2.85 -5.61 -19.94
C THR A 121 -4.05 -5.71 -18.99
N PRO A 122 -5.18 -6.33 -19.41
CA PRO A 122 -6.34 -6.52 -18.53
C PRO A 122 -5.98 -7.27 -17.23
N ARG A 123 -6.47 -6.78 -16.08
CA ARG A 123 -6.13 -7.26 -14.73
C ARG A 123 -6.93 -8.48 -14.25
N GLY A 124 -7.36 -9.32 -15.18
CA GLY A 124 -8.32 -10.39 -14.91
C GLY A 124 -9.75 -9.88 -14.73
N GLN A 125 -10.57 -10.63 -14.00
CA GLN A 125 -11.99 -10.33 -13.82
C GLN A 125 -12.22 -9.51 -12.54
N ARG A 126 -13.20 -8.60 -12.57
CA ARG A 126 -13.68 -7.93 -11.36
C ARG A 126 -14.23 -8.99 -10.39
N THR A 127 -13.85 -8.88 -9.12
CA THR A 127 -14.24 -9.85 -8.10
C THR A 127 -15.06 -9.20 -6.99
N SER A 128 -16.04 -9.92 -6.47
CA SER A 128 -16.85 -9.48 -5.33
C SER A 128 -16.24 -10.00 -4.03
N ILE A 129 -16.15 -9.14 -3.02
CA ILE A 129 -15.66 -9.50 -1.69
C ILE A 129 -16.86 -9.56 -0.75
N VAL A 130 -17.05 -10.71 -0.11
CA VAL A 130 -18.05 -10.87 0.94
C VAL A 130 -17.49 -10.25 2.21
N THR A 131 -18.18 -9.26 2.77
CA THR A 131 -17.75 -8.59 4.01
C THR A 131 -18.71 -8.77 5.17
N MET A 132 -18.22 -8.61 6.40
CA MET A 132 -19.01 -8.50 7.63
C MET A 132 -18.62 -7.22 8.41
N PRO A 133 -19.58 -6.31 8.71
CA PRO A 133 -20.97 -6.30 8.23
C PRO A 133 -21.06 -6.26 6.70
N ARG A 134 -22.20 -6.70 6.15
CA ARG A 134 -22.39 -6.83 4.69
C ARG A 134 -22.42 -5.45 4.04
N ILE A 135 -21.40 -5.16 3.24
CA ILE A 135 -21.29 -3.99 2.36
C ILE A 135 -20.95 -4.51 0.96
N ALA A 136 -21.66 -4.03 -0.05
CA ALA A 136 -21.35 -4.39 -1.43
C ALA A 136 -19.94 -3.89 -1.79
N THR A 137 -19.01 -4.83 -1.92
CA THR A 137 -17.57 -4.58 -2.04
C THR A 137 -17.02 -5.31 -3.26
N THR A 138 -16.28 -4.60 -4.10
CA THR A 138 -15.69 -5.16 -5.32
C THR A 138 -14.23 -4.75 -5.48
N LEU A 139 -13.42 -5.64 -6.04
CA LEU A 139 -12.03 -5.40 -6.41
C LEU A 139 -11.90 -5.39 -7.93
N SER A 140 -11.13 -4.44 -8.46
CA SER A 140 -11.06 -4.19 -9.91
C SER A 140 -10.38 -5.27 -10.75
N GLY A 141 -9.85 -6.32 -10.12
CA GLY A 141 -9.20 -7.46 -10.75
C GLY A 141 -9.01 -8.60 -9.75
N ASP A 142 -8.58 -9.75 -10.26
CA ASP A 142 -8.36 -10.98 -9.49
C ASP A 142 -6.94 -11.54 -9.67
N ARG A 143 -6.00 -10.68 -10.07
CA ARG A 143 -4.58 -10.98 -10.21
C ARG A 143 -3.73 -9.94 -9.45
N PRO A 144 -2.48 -10.27 -9.09
CA PRO A 144 -1.57 -9.34 -8.45
C PRO A 144 -1.29 -8.08 -9.29
N GLY A 145 -1.01 -6.97 -8.60
CA GLY A 145 -0.71 -5.68 -9.22
C GLY A 145 -1.55 -4.52 -8.66
N PRO A 146 -1.67 -3.41 -9.41
CA PRO A 146 -2.45 -2.25 -9.01
C PRO A 146 -3.95 -2.57 -9.08
N LEU A 147 -4.65 -2.44 -7.96
CA LEU A 147 -6.07 -2.76 -7.80
C LEU A 147 -6.82 -1.57 -7.21
N THR A 148 -8.14 -1.58 -7.41
CA THR A 148 -9.05 -0.58 -6.84
C THR A 148 -10.17 -1.32 -6.12
N LEU A 149 -10.29 -1.07 -4.82
CA LEU A 149 -11.41 -1.47 -3.99
C LEU A 149 -12.52 -0.44 -4.15
N THR A 150 -13.76 -0.90 -4.32
CA THR A 150 -14.96 -0.06 -4.36
C THR A 150 -16.02 -0.63 -3.43
N MET A 151 -16.53 0.21 -2.53
CA MET A 151 -17.55 -0.14 -1.54
C MET A 151 -18.76 0.78 -1.69
N THR A 152 -19.96 0.22 -1.59
CA THR A 152 -21.20 1.01 -1.54
C THR A 152 -21.40 1.50 -0.10
N SER A 153 -20.91 2.70 0.20
CA SER A 153 -20.85 3.25 1.55
C SER A 153 -20.91 4.79 1.52
N THR A 154 -21.48 5.37 2.58
CA THR A 154 -21.54 6.82 2.80
C THR A 154 -20.28 7.41 3.42
N ALA A 155 -19.27 6.57 3.69
CA ALA A 155 -17.98 6.99 4.22
C ALA A 155 -17.36 8.12 3.39
N LYS A 156 -16.70 9.06 4.06
CA LYS A 156 -15.96 10.17 3.42
C LYS A 156 -14.46 9.89 3.40
N SER A 157 -13.97 9.22 4.43
CA SER A 157 -12.58 8.82 4.59
C SER A 157 -12.50 7.47 5.30
N GLY A 158 -11.28 6.96 5.37
CA GLY A 158 -10.98 5.71 6.06
C GLY A 158 -9.69 5.11 5.57
N GLU A 159 -9.44 3.88 5.99
CA GLU A 159 -8.32 3.08 5.53
C GLU A 159 -8.77 1.64 5.36
N VAL A 160 -8.14 0.92 4.42
CA VAL A 160 -8.25 -0.53 4.32
C VAL A 160 -6.88 -1.15 4.53
N THR A 161 -6.81 -2.03 5.51
CA THR A 161 -5.64 -2.84 5.84
C THR A 161 -5.77 -4.20 5.16
N TRP A 162 -4.76 -4.57 4.38
CA TRP A 162 -4.65 -5.85 3.71
C TRP A 162 -3.57 -6.70 4.35
N THR A 163 -3.87 -7.97 4.65
CA THR A 163 -2.89 -8.93 5.18
C THR A 163 -2.86 -10.19 4.33
N SER A 164 -1.69 -10.82 4.24
CA SER A 164 -1.49 -12.09 3.54
C SER A 164 -0.36 -12.86 4.22
N ASP A 165 -0.44 -14.18 4.21
CA ASP A 165 0.60 -15.03 4.79
C ASP A 165 1.95 -14.89 4.02
N ALA A 166 1.91 -14.35 2.80
CA ALA A 166 3.08 -14.07 1.96
C ALA A 166 3.69 -12.67 2.16
N MET A 167 3.07 -11.81 2.97
CA MET A 167 3.55 -10.46 3.28
C MET A 167 3.53 -10.25 4.80
N PRO A 168 4.69 -10.18 5.47
CA PRO A 168 4.76 -10.10 6.93
C PRO A 168 4.05 -8.86 7.50
N GLU A 169 4.24 -7.71 6.85
CA GLU A 169 3.58 -6.47 7.27
C GLU A 169 2.33 -6.17 6.43
N PRO A 170 1.31 -5.54 7.01
CA PRO A 170 0.10 -5.18 6.30
C PRO A 170 0.35 -4.12 5.22
N ILE A 171 -0.46 -4.16 4.16
CA ILE A 171 -0.54 -3.08 3.18
C ILE A 171 -1.77 -2.22 3.47
N ILE A 172 -1.58 -0.94 3.71
CA ILE A 172 -2.66 0.00 4.03
C ILE A 172 -2.95 0.90 2.83
N TRP A 173 -4.21 1.00 2.44
CA TRP A 173 -4.66 1.97 1.42
C TRP A 173 -5.62 2.97 2.02
N THR A 174 -5.43 4.24 1.69
CA THR A 174 -6.37 5.30 2.05
C THR A 174 -7.68 5.16 1.28
N ILE A 175 -8.79 5.28 1.99
CA ILE A 175 -10.13 5.32 1.44
C ILE A 175 -10.55 6.78 1.26
N THR A 176 -11.08 7.09 0.09
CA THR A 176 -11.77 8.34 -0.21
C THR A 176 -13.20 8.03 -0.63
N GLY A 177 -14.16 8.78 -0.12
CA GLY A 177 -15.56 8.55 -0.45
C GLY A 177 -16.33 9.81 -0.78
N ASN A 178 -17.31 9.67 -1.65
CA ASN A 178 -18.15 10.78 -2.12
C ASN A 178 -19.50 10.86 -1.40
N GLY A 179 -19.79 9.95 -0.46
CA GLY A 179 -21.06 9.86 0.27
C GLY A 179 -22.04 8.82 -0.28
N THR A 180 -21.73 8.15 -1.39
CA THR A 180 -22.47 6.96 -1.87
C THR A 180 -21.53 5.81 -2.20
N THR A 181 -20.27 6.12 -2.52
CA THR A 181 -19.22 5.16 -2.81
C THR A 181 -17.95 5.55 -2.06
N ALA A 182 -17.29 4.56 -1.48
CA ALA A 182 -15.95 4.66 -0.93
C ALA A 182 -14.96 3.85 -1.79
N LYS A 183 -13.80 4.40 -2.10
CA LYS A 183 -12.76 3.78 -2.94
C LYS A 183 -11.40 3.86 -2.30
N ALA A 184 -10.60 2.81 -2.49
CA ALA A 184 -9.17 2.80 -2.21
C ALA A 184 -8.44 2.17 -3.39
N SER A 185 -7.24 2.65 -3.69
CA SER A 185 -6.38 2.05 -4.72
C SER A 185 -4.97 1.86 -4.18
N GLY A 186 -4.35 0.77 -4.57
CA GLY A 186 -2.96 0.45 -4.22
C GLY A 186 -2.53 -0.83 -4.90
N VAL A 187 -1.48 -1.47 -4.38
CA VAL A 187 -0.87 -2.66 -5.00
C VAL A 187 -0.97 -3.85 -4.06
N LEU A 188 -1.52 -4.97 -4.55
CA LEU A 188 -1.38 -6.28 -3.92
C LEU A 188 -0.39 -7.09 -4.78
N PRO A 189 0.88 -7.21 -4.38
CA PRO A 189 1.94 -7.64 -5.29
C PRO A 189 1.99 -9.15 -5.53
N LEU A 190 1.35 -9.96 -4.69
CA LEU A 190 1.49 -11.42 -4.68
C LEU A 190 0.14 -12.12 -4.84
N ALA A 191 0.19 -13.29 -5.48
CA ALA A 191 -0.95 -14.20 -5.56
C ALA A 191 -1.21 -14.85 -4.20
N GLY A 192 -2.41 -15.42 -4.03
CA GLY A 192 -2.83 -16.08 -2.80
C GLY A 192 -3.96 -15.35 -2.10
N THR A 193 -4.21 -15.76 -0.86
CA THR A 193 -5.30 -15.21 -0.05
C THR A 193 -4.88 -13.90 0.58
N TRP A 194 -5.71 -12.88 0.37
CA TRP A 194 -5.62 -11.58 1.01
C TRP A 194 -6.84 -11.37 1.90
N ARG A 195 -6.62 -10.98 3.14
CA ARG A 195 -7.66 -10.58 4.08
C ARG A 195 -7.69 -9.06 4.14
N MET A 196 -8.88 -8.50 4.26
CA MET A 196 -9.08 -7.07 4.38
C MET A 196 -9.84 -6.74 5.66
N SER A 197 -9.46 -5.65 6.30
CA SER A 197 -10.25 -4.96 7.32
C SER A 197 -10.23 -3.47 7.00
N ALA A 198 -11.38 -2.83 6.90
CA ALA A 198 -11.44 -1.39 6.63
C ALA A 198 -12.00 -0.65 7.83
N MET A 199 -11.49 0.54 8.11
CA MET A 199 -12.11 1.51 9.01
C MET A 199 -12.79 2.57 8.15
N LEU A 200 -14.12 2.64 8.19
CA LEU A 200 -14.90 3.61 7.42
C LEU A 200 -15.41 4.73 8.33
N VAL A 201 -15.08 5.98 8.01
CA VAL A 201 -15.56 7.16 8.74
C VAL A 201 -16.68 7.82 7.95
N THR A 202 -17.89 7.78 8.50
CA THR A 202 -19.10 8.33 7.88
C THR A 202 -19.38 9.77 8.30
N SER A 203 -20.30 10.45 7.62
CA SER A 203 -20.67 11.84 7.92
C SER A 203 -21.34 12.03 9.28
N SER A 204 -21.87 10.97 9.89
CA SER A 204 -22.41 10.99 11.26
C SER A 204 -21.35 10.67 12.31
N SER A 205 -20.06 10.64 11.93
CA SER A 205 -18.95 10.16 12.76
C SER A 205 -19.10 8.71 13.24
N GLN A 206 -20.01 7.94 12.63
CA GLN A 206 -20.12 6.51 12.89
C GLN A 206 -18.98 5.78 12.19
N MET A 207 -18.29 4.91 12.93
CA MET A 207 -17.27 4.00 12.40
C MET A 207 -17.90 2.66 12.02
N VAL A 208 -17.62 2.18 10.81
CA VAL A 208 -17.99 0.84 10.36
C VAL A 208 -16.72 0.08 9.99
N MET A 209 -16.60 -1.14 10.50
CA MET A 209 -15.40 -1.96 10.31
C MET A 209 -15.70 -3.23 9.50
N PRO A 210 -15.93 -3.14 8.17
CA PRO A 210 -16.12 -4.31 7.35
C PRO A 210 -14.81 -5.09 7.20
N SER A 211 -14.89 -6.41 7.33
CA SER A 211 -13.79 -7.33 7.05
C SER A 211 -14.22 -8.42 6.08
N GLY A 212 -13.27 -8.95 5.31
CA GLY A 212 -13.52 -9.97 4.29
C GLY A 212 -12.22 -10.54 3.72
N SER A 213 -12.32 -11.39 2.70
CA SER A 213 -11.16 -11.95 2.03
C SER A 213 -11.37 -12.09 0.52
N VAL A 214 -10.25 -12.16 -0.19
CA VAL A 214 -10.18 -12.35 -1.64
C VAL A 214 -9.00 -13.25 -1.99
N VAL A 215 -9.14 -14.05 -3.03
CA VAL A 215 -8.03 -14.84 -3.58
C VAL A 215 -7.56 -14.18 -4.87
N LEU A 216 -6.29 -13.80 -4.92
CA LEU A 216 -5.64 -13.36 -6.15
C LEU A 216 -5.01 -14.57 -6.84
N ARG A 217 -5.35 -14.77 -8.11
CA ARG A 217 -4.92 -15.92 -8.89
C ARG A 217 -3.45 -15.82 -9.25
N ALA A 218 -2.78 -16.96 -9.16
CA ALA A 218 -1.47 -17.16 -9.77
C ALA A 218 -1.57 -17.11 -11.31
N PRO A 219 -0.46 -16.87 -12.00
CA PRO A 219 -0.41 -17.02 -13.45
C PRO A 219 -0.76 -18.45 -13.84
N GLU A 220 -1.53 -18.63 -14.92
CA GLU A 220 -1.73 -19.94 -15.52
C GLU A 220 -0.35 -20.49 -15.96
N SER A 221 -0.11 -21.77 -15.67
CA SER A 221 1.04 -22.50 -16.19
C SER A 221 0.83 -22.67 -17.69
N SER A 222 1.68 -22.02 -18.48
CA SER A 222 1.79 -22.24 -19.92
C SER A 222 2.49 -23.54 -20.23
#